data_AF-A0A967N2N7-F1
#
_entry.id   AF-A0A967N2N7-F1
#
_cell.length_a   1.000
_cell.length_b   1.000
_cell.length_c   1.000
_cell.angle_alpha   90.00
_cell.angle_beta   90.00
_cell.angle_gamma   90.00
#
_symmetry.space_group_name_H-M   'P 1'
#
loop_
_entity.id
_entity.type
_entity.pdbx_description
1 polymer ?
#
loop_
_entity_poly.entity_id
_entity_poly.type
_entity_poly.pdbx_seq_one_letter_code
_entity_poly.pdbx_strand_id
1 'polypeptide(L)'
;LASLYEQQGDISKAWQEYKSLVDTLSSEKPEEAIVILNKFKEEEPIENRKKLAFLYRQADKVDQSVHELVDLGDIYSGEGRKEEALSTFKEAQDLAPDNTEIISRIEMLEQGAPGAAAQPEEM
;
A
#
# COMPACT_ATOMS: atom_id res chain seq x y z
N LEU A 1 -19.15 -15.76 -7.62
CA LEU A 1 -19.42 -15.02 -6.36
C LEU A 1 -18.99 -13.53 -6.43
N ALA A 2 -18.98 -12.86 -7.59
CA ALA A 2 -18.55 -11.46 -7.64
C ALA A 2 -19.08 -10.71 -8.88
N SER A 3 -20.37 -10.83 -9.19
CA SER A 3 -20.97 -10.20 -10.38
C SER A 3 -22.01 -9.13 -10.05
N LEU A 4 -22.10 -8.62 -8.80
CA LEU A 4 -23.34 -7.99 -8.33
C LEU A 4 -23.21 -6.70 -7.51
N TYR A 5 -22.16 -5.91 -7.70
CA TYR A 5 -22.01 -4.64 -6.97
C TYR A 5 -21.84 -3.49 -7.96
N GLU A 6 -22.94 -3.12 -8.64
CA GLU A 6 -22.97 -2.04 -9.65
C GLU A 6 -23.22 -0.64 -9.03
N GLN A 7 -23.45 -0.53 -7.71
CA GLN A 7 -23.57 0.75 -7.01
C GLN A 7 -22.53 0.90 -5.91
N GLN A 8 -21.91 2.07 -5.79
CA GLN A 8 -20.94 2.41 -4.73
C GLN A 8 -21.49 2.09 -3.32
N GLY A 9 -22.80 2.27 -3.09
CA GLY A 9 -23.43 1.93 -1.81
C GLY A 9 -23.51 0.42 -1.50
N ASP A 10 -23.44 -0.44 -2.52
CA ASP A 10 -23.42 -1.89 -2.34
C ASP A 10 -21.99 -2.43 -2.22
N ILE A 11 -21.01 -1.75 -2.81
CA ILE A 11 -19.58 -2.10 -2.70
C ILE A 11 -19.10 -1.92 -1.25
N SER A 12 -19.41 -0.80 -0.59
CA SER A 12 -19.01 -0.60 0.81
C SER A 12 -19.61 -1.62 1.76
N LYS A 13 -20.88 -2.00 1.54
CA LYS A 13 -21.54 -3.06 2.34
C LYS A 13 -20.90 -4.42 2.09
N ALA A 14 -20.62 -4.74 0.83
CA ALA A 14 -19.92 -5.96 0.48
C ALA A 14 -18.54 -6.00 1.14
N TRP A 15 -17.80 -4.89 1.12
CA TRP A 15 -16.49 -4.82 1.78
C TRP A 15 -16.56 -5.16 3.26
N GLN A 16 -17.56 -4.68 4.00
CA GLN A 16 -17.71 -5.02 5.43
C GLN A 16 -17.88 -6.53 5.67
N GLU A 17 -18.63 -7.22 4.80
CA GLU A 17 -18.80 -8.68 4.87
C GLU A 17 -17.49 -9.41 4.50
N TYR A 18 -16.78 -8.92 3.49
CA TYR A 18 -15.54 -9.54 3.00
C TYR A 18 -14.32 -9.21 3.86
N LYS A 19 -14.33 -8.15 4.67
CA LYS A 19 -13.18 -7.71 5.47
C LYS A 19 -12.71 -8.80 6.44
N SER A 20 -13.62 -9.40 7.20
CA SER A 20 -13.29 -10.49 8.13
C SER A 20 -12.79 -11.75 7.41
N LEU A 21 -13.33 -12.01 6.21
CA LEU A 21 -12.89 -13.10 5.37
C LEU A 21 -11.47 -12.86 4.84
N VAL A 22 -11.16 -11.63 4.41
CA VAL A 22 -9.82 -11.25 3.95
C VAL A 22 -8.79 -11.43 5.06
N ASP A 23 -9.10 -11.06 6.30
CA ASP A 23 -8.17 -11.24 7.42
C ASP A 23 -7.83 -12.73 7.64
N THR A 24 -8.84 -13.60 7.51
CA THR A 24 -8.66 -15.06 7.58
C THR A 24 -7.86 -15.60 6.39
N LEU A 25 -8.27 -15.23 5.17
CA LEU A 25 -7.64 -15.68 3.93
C LEU A 25 -6.21 -15.16 3.77
N SER A 26 -5.86 -14.03 4.36
CA SER A 26 -4.50 -13.48 4.30
C SER A 26 -3.45 -14.45 4.85
N SER A 27 -3.84 -15.33 5.78
CA SER A 27 -2.95 -16.36 6.35
C SER A 27 -3.12 -17.72 5.68
N GLU A 28 -4.33 -18.10 5.29
CA GLU A 28 -4.60 -19.43 4.74
C GLU A 28 -4.40 -19.51 3.22
N LYS A 29 -4.78 -18.45 2.50
CA LYS A 29 -4.90 -18.40 1.05
C LYS A 29 -4.63 -16.97 0.53
N PRO A 30 -3.36 -16.52 0.56
CA PRO A 30 -2.99 -15.15 0.23
C PRO A 30 -3.42 -14.73 -1.18
N GLU A 31 -3.48 -15.66 -2.14
CA GLU A 31 -3.94 -15.38 -3.50
C GLU A 31 -5.43 -15.01 -3.57
N GLU A 32 -6.28 -15.69 -2.79
CA GLU A 32 -7.70 -15.35 -2.72
C GLU A 32 -7.91 -14.00 -2.03
N ALA A 33 -7.15 -13.73 -0.96
CA ALA A 33 -7.15 -12.44 -0.28
C ALA A 33 -6.73 -11.28 -1.21
N ILE A 34 -5.67 -11.47 -2.00
CA ILE A 34 -5.22 -10.49 -3.01
C ILE A 34 -6.34 -10.17 -4.01
N VAL A 35 -7.06 -11.19 -4.50
CA VAL A 35 -8.17 -10.98 -5.46
C VAL A 35 -9.28 -10.14 -4.87
N ILE A 36 -9.64 -10.37 -3.61
CA ILE A 36 -10.69 -9.62 -2.92
C ILE A 36 -10.21 -8.18 -2.65
N LEU A 37 -9.00 -8.00 -2.11
CA LEU A 37 -8.45 -6.68 -1.82
C LEU A 37 -8.33 -5.79 -3.07
N ASN A 38 -7.94 -6.35 -4.22
CA ASN A 38 -7.91 -5.60 -5.48
C ASN A 38 -9.29 -5.10 -5.90
N LYS A 39 -10.36 -5.82 -5.60
CA LYS A 39 -11.74 -5.41 -5.93
C LYS A 39 -12.24 -4.29 -5.02
N PHE A 40 -11.82 -4.27 -3.76
CA PHE A 40 -12.24 -3.30 -2.76
C PHE A 40 -11.15 -2.28 -2.43
N LYS A 41 -10.20 -2.09 -3.34
CA LYS A 41 -9.02 -1.25 -3.15
C LYS A 41 -9.38 0.21 -2.79
N GLU A 42 -10.55 0.68 -3.18
CA GLU A 42 -11.02 2.07 -2.96
C GLU A 42 -11.77 2.29 -1.63
N GLU A 43 -12.20 1.23 -0.92
CA GLU A 43 -13.03 1.39 0.29
C GLU A 43 -12.23 1.82 1.52
N GLU A 44 -11.00 1.31 1.63
CA GLU A 44 -10.02 1.68 2.65
C GLU A 44 -8.65 1.70 1.97
N PRO A 45 -8.37 2.67 1.08
CA PRO A 45 -7.24 2.60 0.15
C PRO A 45 -5.90 2.49 0.85
N ILE A 46 -5.75 3.13 2.00
CA ILE A 46 -4.55 3.02 2.82
C ILE A 46 -4.37 1.58 3.35
N GLU A 47 -5.38 1.05 4.05
CA GLU A 47 -5.29 -0.26 4.70
C GLU A 47 -5.21 -1.40 3.68
N ASN A 48 -5.99 -1.30 2.60
CA ASN A 48 -6.04 -2.32 1.56
C ASN A 48 -4.75 -2.37 0.75
N ARG A 49 -4.13 -1.22 0.46
CA ARG A 49 -2.81 -1.17 -0.20
C ARG A 49 -1.70 -1.72 0.69
N LYS A 50 -1.72 -1.43 2.00
CA LYS A 50 -0.78 -2.05 2.97
C LYS A 50 -0.88 -3.58 2.97
N LYS A 51 -2.09 -4.11 3.07
CA LYS A 51 -2.32 -5.56 3.02
C LYS A 51 -1.90 -6.15 1.68
N LEU A 52 -2.21 -5.49 0.56
CA LEU A 52 -1.77 -5.93 -0.76
C LEU A 52 -0.25 -5.96 -0.88
N ALA A 53 0.45 -4.91 -0.45
CA ALA A 53 1.91 -4.85 -0.48
C ALA A 53 2.53 -6.02 0.30
N PHE A 54 2.01 -6.29 1.50
CA PHE A 54 2.45 -7.41 2.33
C PHE A 54 2.20 -8.77 1.67
N LEU A 55 0.98 -9.00 1.14
CA LEU A 55 0.63 -10.27 0.50
C LEU A 55 1.40 -10.49 -0.81
N TYR A 56 1.62 -9.45 -1.61
CA TYR A 56 2.46 -9.53 -2.80
C TYR A 56 3.91 -9.86 -2.46
N ARG A 57 4.46 -9.27 -1.39
CA ARG A 57 5.81 -9.59 -0.92
C ARG A 57 5.92 -11.05 -0.49
N GLN A 58 4.94 -11.57 0.25
CA GLN A 58 4.91 -13.00 0.65
C GLN A 58 4.79 -13.95 -0.55
N ALA A 59 4.17 -13.48 -1.65
CA ALA A 59 4.02 -14.24 -2.88
C ALA A 59 5.19 -14.06 -3.87
N ASP A 60 6.33 -13.51 -3.44
CA ASP A 60 7.50 -13.17 -4.28
C ASP A 60 7.18 -12.23 -5.47
N LYS A 61 6.06 -11.50 -5.39
CA LYS A 61 5.62 -10.51 -6.39
C LYS A 61 6.13 -9.12 -6.02
N VAL A 62 7.45 -9.00 -5.95
CA VAL A 62 8.14 -7.79 -5.46
C VAL A 62 7.73 -6.55 -6.25
N ASP A 63 7.66 -6.61 -7.58
CA ASP A 63 7.25 -5.47 -8.41
C ASP A 63 5.84 -4.96 -8.06
N GLN A 64 4.90 -5.88 -7.80
CA GLN A 64 3.54 -5.52 -7.41
C GLN A 64 3.50 -4.94 -5.99
N SER A 65 4.29 -5.49 -5.07
CA SER A 65 4.44 -4.96 -3.72
C SER A 65 4.96 -3.53 -3.72
N VAL A 66 6.02 -3.28 -4.50
CA VAL A 66 6.62 -1.95 -4.69
C VAL A 66 5.61 -0.98 -5.27
N HIS A 67 4.85 -1.38 -6.29
CA HIS A 67 3.82 -0.52 -6.88
C HIS A 67 2.75 -0.11 -5.86
N GLU A 68 2.29 -1.05 -5.02
CA GLU A 68 1.31 -0.72 -3.97
C GLU A 68 1.86 0.22 -2.90
N LEU A 69 3.14 0.07 -2.52
CA LEU A 69 3.80 0.97 -1.58
C LEU A 69 4.02 2.37 -2.17
N VAL A 70 4.37 2.47 -3.45
CA VAL A 70 4.51 3.76 -4.13
C VAL A 70 3.19 4.51 -4.16
N ASP A 71 2.11 3.87 -4.58
CA ASP A 71 0.79 4.49 -4.59
C ASP A 71 0.33 4.88 -3.18
N LEU A 72 0.66 4.06 -2.17
CA LEU A 72 0.36 4.37 -0.78
C LEU A 72 1.14 5.61 -0.29
N GLY A 73 2.42 5.70 -0.63
CA GLY A 73 3.24 6.88 -0.35
C GLY A 73 2.68 8.14 -1.01
N ASP A 74 2.15 8.02 -2.23
CA ASP A 74 1.49 9.12 -2.95
C ASP A 74 0.21 9.60 -2.27
N ILE A 75 -0.61 8.66 -1.79
CA ILE A 75 -1.81 8.97 -1.01
C ILE A 75 -1.40 9.74 0.26
N TYR A 76 -0.43 9.25 1.01
CA TYR A 76 0.06 9.93 2.21
C TYR A 76 0.62 11.32 1.90
N SER A 77 1.38 11.46 0.83
CA SER A 77 1.90 12.75 0.38
C SER A 77 0.78 13.72 0.02
N GLY A 78 -0.24 13.26 -0.71
CA GLY A 78 -1.43 14.04 -1.06
C GLY A 78 -2.26 14.48 0.15
N GLU A 79 -2.31 13.66 1.20
CA GLU A 79 -2.93 13.99 2.49
C GLU A 79 -2.07 14.93 3.37
N GLY A 80 -0.85 15.27 2.93
CA GLY A 80 0.10 16.08 3.71
C GLY A 80 0.83 15.32 4.82
N ARG A 81 0.67 14.00 4.88
CA ARG A 81 1.28 13.09 5.86
C ARG A 81 2.68 12.68 5.43
N LYS A 82 3.57 13.67 5.36
CA LYS A 82 4.92 13.53 4.80
C LYS A 82 5.76 12.42 5.46
N GLU A 83 5.68 12.29 6.79
CA GLU A 83 6.45 11.28 7.52
C GLU A 83 6.05 9.85 7.13
N GLU A 84 4.74 9.60 7.00
CA GLU A 84 4.21 8.30 6.57
C GLU A 84 4.50 8.02 5.10
N ALA A 85 4.42 9.04 4.26
CA ALA A 85 4.81 8.94 2.85
C ALA A 85 6.29 8.54 2.71
N LEU A 86 7.18 9.24 3.42
CA LEU A 86 8.61 8.97 3.41
C LEU A 86 8.91 7.55 3.91
N SER A 87 8.31 7.14 5.02
CA SER A 87 8.47 5.78 5.56
C SER A 87 8.03 4.71 4.55
N THR A 88 6.89 4.94 3.88
CA THR A 88 6.36 4.01 2.88
C THR A 88 7.25 3.94 1.64
N PHE A 89 7.76 5.07 1.16
CA PHE A 89 8.69 5.07 0.03
C PHE A 89 10.03 4.42 0.37
N LYS A 90 10.53 4.58 1.60
CA LYS A 90 11.74 3.88 2.06
C LYS A 90 11.55 2.37 2.08
N GLU A 91 10.41 1.88 2.56
CA GLU A 91 10.08 0.46 2.47
C GLU A 91 10.04 -0.03 1.01
N ALA A 92 9.49 0.78 0.10
CA ALA A 92 9.50 0.46 -1.33
C ALA A 92 10.92 0.46 -1.93
N GLN A 93 11.79 1.36 -1.46
CA GLN A 93 13.20 1.46 -1.86
C GLN A 93 14.00 0.25 -1.36
N ASP A 94 13.75 -0.24 -0.15
CA ASP A 94 14.39 -1.45 0.37
C ASP A 94 14.11 -2.68 -0.52
N LEU A 95 12.94 -2.72 -1.14
CA LEU A 95 12.55 -3.78 -2.08
C LEU A 95 13.09 -3.55 -3.50
N ALA A 96 13.22 -2.29 -3.92
CA ALA A 96 13.69 -1.91 -5.26
C ALA A 96 14.68 -0.72 -5.17
N PRO A 97 15.94 -0.97 -4.77
CA PRO A 97 16.90 0.09 -4.46
C PRO A 97 17.29 0.94 -5.67
N ASP A 98 17.22 0.35 -6.87
CA ASP A 98 17.57 1.03 -8.13
C ASP A 98 16.37 1.74 -8.79
N ASN A 99 15.20 1.75 -8.14
CA ASN A 99 14.02 2.38 -8.72
C ASN A 99 14.11 3.91 -8.60
N THR A 100 14.45 4.55 -9.72
CA THR A 100 14.62 6.01 -9.83
C THR A 100 13.35 6.78 -9.48
N GLU A 101 12.16 6.22 -9.70
CA GLU A 101 10.90 6.87 -9.34
C GLU A 101 10.80 7.04 -7.82
N ILE A 102 11.07 5.98 -7.06
CA ILE A 102 11.01 5.98 -5.59
C ILE A 102 12.02 6.97 -5.01
N ILE A 103 13.26 6.92 -5.53
CA ILE A 103 14.32 7.85 -5.13
C ILE A 103 13.87 9.29 -5.34
N SER A 104 13.34 9.61 -6.53
CA SER A 104 12.86 10.95 -6.85
C SER A 104 11.73 11.42 -5.92
N ARG A 105 10.81 10.53 -5.54
CA ARG A 105 9.71 10.83 -4.61
C ARG A 105 10.22 11.10 -3.20
N ILE A 106 11.19 10.32 -2.70
CA ILE A 106 11.85 10.55 -1.41
C ILE A 106 12.57 11.89 -1.41
N GLU A 107 13.41 12.14 -2.41
CA GLU A 107 14.16 13.39 -2.55
C GLU A 107 13.22 14.61 -2.61
N MET A 108 12.11 14.53 -3.35
CA MET A 108 11.13 15.61 -3.43
C MET A 108 10.48 15.91 -2.07
N LEU A 109 10.15 14.87 -1.29
CA LEU A 109 9.57 15.04 0.05
C LEU A 109 10.57 15.63 1.05
N GLU A 110 11.82 15.20 0.99
CA GLU A 110 12.90 15.71 1.85
C GLU A 110 13.27 17.16 1.48
N GLN A 111 13.39 17.48 0.19
CA GLN A 111 13.70 18.84 -0.28
C GLN A 111 12.53 19.83 -0.07
N GLY A 112 11.29 19.34 -0.12
CA GLY A 112 10.09 20.11 0.21
C GLY A 112 9.88 20.33 1.71
N ALA A 113 10.75 19.79 2.56
CA ALA A 113 10.83 20.08 3.99
C ALA A 113 12.12 20.87 4.26
N PRO A 114 12.07 22.19 4.52
CA PRO A 114 13.27 22.90 4.97
C PRO A 114 13.62 22.43 6.39
N GLY A 115 14.49 21.42 6.48
CA GLY A 115 15.10 20.96 7.72
C GLY A 115 14.40 19.76 8.38
N ALA A 116 14.77 18.56 7.95
CA ALA A 116 14.79 17.39 8.84
C ALA A 116 16.02 16.54 8.51
N ALA A 117 17.18 17.08 8.89
CA ALA A 117 18.28 16.23 9.30
C ALA A 117 17.84 15.37 10.50
N ALA A 118 18.43 14.16 10.60
CA ALA A 118 18.25 13.11 11.62
C ALA A 118 17.15 12.09 11.24
N GLN A 119 17.43 10.79 11.16
CA GLN A 119 18.28 10.02 12.08
C GLN A 119 19.11 8.93 11.37
N PRO A 120 20.29 8.59 11.92
CA PRO A 120 21.14 7.50 11.46
C PRO A 120 20.47 6.15 11.71
N GLU A 121 20.77 5.18 10.85
CA GLU A 121 20.44 3.76 11.05
C GLU A 121 20.98 3.29 12.41
N GLU A 122 20.09 2.90 13.33
CA GLU A 122 20.46 2.13 14.51
C GLU A 122 20.50 0.64 14.14
N MET A 123 21.71 0.10 13.96
CA MET A 123 22.32 -0.98 14.78
C MET A 123 23.62 -1.51 14.15
#